data_AF-A0A959NDQ8-F1
#
_entry.id   AF-A0A959NDQ8-F1
#
_cell.length_a   1.000
_cell.length_b   1.000
_cell.length_c   1.000
_cell.angle_alpha   90.00
_cell.angle_beta   90.00
_cell.angle_gamma   90.00
#
_symmetry.space_group_name_H-M   'P 1'
#
loop_
_entity.id
_entity.type
_entity.pdbx_description
1 polymer ?
#
loop_
_entity_poly.entity_id
_entity_poly.type
_entity_poly.pdbx_seq_one_letter_code
_entity_poly.pdbx_strand_id
1 'polypeptide(L)' 'MEQTKELTQVDEKRSWEDALEQESWVAPLVDLYETNDDYFIVAAMPGVGKEDVKVKVEDGNLIIMGRINYMEEM' A
#
# COMPACT_ATOMS: atom_id res chain seq x y z
N MET A 1 -19.15 -21.42 -28.95
CA MET A 1 -19.82 -20.70 -27.84
C MET A 1 -19.96 -21.75 -26.74
N GLU A 2 -19.34 -21.69 -25.58
CA GLU A 2 -18.74 -20.60 -24.81
C GLU A 2 -17.51 -21.15 -24.07
N GLN A 3 -16.41 -20.40 -24.07
CA GLN A 3 -15.29 -20.66 -23.16
C GLN A 3 -15.78 -20.33 -21.74
N THR A 4 -15.93 -21.37 -20.92
CA THR A 4 -16.11 -21.18 -19.48
C THR A 4 -14.79 -20.69 -18.92
N LYS A 5 -14.77 -19.41 -18.54
CA LYS A 5 -13.65 -18.72 -17.93
C LYS A 5 -13.32 -19.42 -16.62
N GLU A 6 -12.20 -20.13 -16.57
CA GLU A 6 -11.64 -20.66 -15.32
C GLU A 6 -11.54 -19.50 -14.32
N LEU A 7 -12.26 -19.61 -13.20
CA LEU A 7 -12.08 -18.73 -12.07
C LEU A 7 -10.65 -18.95 -11.55
N THR A 8 -9.77 -18.03 -11.89
CA THR A 8 -8.42 -17.98 -11.36
C THR A 8 -8.54 -17.80 -9.84
N GLN A 9 -8.16 -18.82 -9.10
CA GLN A 9 -8.01 -18.75 -7.65
C GLN A 9 -7.07 -17.60 -7.34
N VAL A 10 -7.61 -16.50 -6.82
CA VAL A 10 -6.81 -15.33 -6.42
C VAL A 10 -6.02 -15.77 -5.20
N ASP A 11 -4.76 -16.10 -5.41
CA ASP A 11 -3.82 -16.35 -4.33
C ASP A 11 -3.80 -15.11 -3.43
N GLU A 12 -4.27 -15.26 -2.18
CA GLU A 12 -4.56 -14.17 -1.25
C GLU A 12 -3.31 -13.41 -0.77
N LYS A 13 -2.13 -13.69 -1.32
CA LYS A 13 -0.87 -13.02 -1.00
C LYS A 13 -0.17 -12.50 -2.26
N ARG A 14 -0.81 -11.58 -2.98
CA ARG A 14 -0.06 -10.73 -3.92
C ARG A 14 0.99 -9.96 -3.12
N SER A 15 2.24 -9.96 -3.60
CA SER A 15 3.28 -9.20 -2.90
C SER A 15 2.95 -7.71 -2.96
N TRP A 16 3.46 -6.96 -2.00
CA TRP A 16 3.35 -5.50 -2.01
C TRP A 16 4.05 -4.88 -3.23
N GLU A 17 5.08 -5.56 -3.75
CA GLU A 17 5.75 -5.19 -5.00
C GLU A 17 4.79 -5.34 -6.21
N ASP A 18 4.12 -6.50 -6.33
CA ASP A 18 3.12 -6.71 -7.39
C ASP A 18 1.96 -5.72 -7.29
N ALA A 19 1.53 -5.39 -6.07
CA ALA A 19 0.45 -4.43 -5.83
C ALA A 19 0.84 -3.02 -6.30
N LEU A 20 2.08 -2.59 -6.06
CA LEU A 20 2.56 -1.27 -6.49
C LEU A 20 2.61 -1.14 -8.01
N GLU A 21 2.96 -2.22 -8.72
CA GLU A 21 3.07 -2.22 -10.18
C GLU A 21 1.75 -2.43 -10.91
N GLN A 22 0.86 -3.26 -10.36
CA GLN A 22 -0.32 -3.77 -11.08
C GLN A 22 -1.65 -3.21 -10.58
N GLU A 23 -1.70 -2.65 -9.37
CA GLU A 23 -2.94 -2.09 -8.82
C GLU A 23 -2.99 -0.56 -8.96
N SER A 24 -4.19 -0.02 -9.12
CA SER A 24 -4.39 1.42 -9.02
C SER A 24 -4.31 1.84 -7.57
N TRP A 25 -3.36 2.70 -7.25
CA TRP A 25 -3.18 3.28 -5.94
C TRP A 25 -3.45 4.79 -5.98
N VAL A 26 -3.75 5.35 -4.82
CA VAL A 26 -3.90 6.80 -4.64
C VAL A 26 -2.70 7.29 -3.85
N ALA A 27 -2.05 8.35 -4.36
CA ALA A 27 -0.98 9.01 -3.63
C ALA A 27 -1.56 9.76 -2.42
N PRO A 28 -1.14 9.46 -1.18
CA PRO A 28 -1.55 10.24 -0.03
C PRO A 28 -0.93 11.64 -0.10
N LEU A 29 -1.54 12.60 0.60
CA LEU A 29 -0.87 13.87 0.88
C LEU A 29 0.27 13.60 1.87
N VAL A 30 1.46 14.12 1.55
CA VAL A 30 2.66 13.89 2.34
C VAL A 30 3.32 15.22 2.67
N ASP A 31 3.63 15.40 3.95
CA ASP A 31 4.51 16.44 4.45
C ASP A 31 5.84 15.84 4.90
N LEU A 32 6.94 16.53 4.57
CA LEU A 32 8.30 16.15 4.94
C LEU A 32 8.96 17.33 5.66
N TYR A 33 9.48 17.04 6.86
CA TYR A 33 10.30 17.97 7.62
C TYR A 33 11.66 17.34 7.89
N GLU A 34 12.69 18.16 7.84
CA GLU A 34 14.07 17.76 8.10
C GLU A 34 14.61 18.57 9.27
N THR A 35 15.34 17.89 10.14
CA THR A 35 16.16 18.49 11.19
C THR A 35 17.62 18.14 10.94
N ASN A 36 18.53 18.59 11.82
CA ASN A 36 19.95 18.23 11.65
C ASN A 36 20.21 16.73 11.81
N ASP A 37 19.33 16.02 12.54
CA ASP A 37 19.55 14.64 12.97
C ASP A 37 18.51 13.66 12.37
N ASP A 38 17.30 14.14 12.06
CA ASP A 38 16.15 13.30 11.72
C ASP A 38 15.28 13.85 10.57
N TYR A 39 14.58 12.92 9.90
CA TYR A 39 13.50 13.19 8.95
C TYR A 39 12.14 12.83 9.56
N PHE A 40 11.16 13.72 9.45
CA PHE A 40 9.79 13.50 9.88
C PHE A 40 8.88 13.49 8.66
N ILE A 41 8.18 12.37 8.45
CA ILE A 41 7.32 12.14 7.30
C ILE A 41 5.91 11.89 7.81
N VAL A 42 4.96 12.69 7.34
CA VAL A 42 3.54 12.59 7.72
C VAL A 42 2.75 12.31 6.45
N ALA A 43 2.12 11.13 6.37
CA ALA A 43 1.30 10.72 5.24
C ALA A 43 -0.17 10.60 5.66
N ALA A 44 -1.06 11.31 4.96
CA ALA A 44 -2.50 11.27 5.20
C ALA A 44 -3.10 10.01 4.55
N MET A 45 -3.30 8.95 5.34
CA MET A 45 -3.84 7.66 4.91
C MET A 45 -5.17 7.34 5.65
N PRO A 46 -6.28 8.00 5.31
CA PRO A 46 -7.57 7.74 5.97
C PRO A 46 -8.07 6.32 5.67
N GLY A 47 -8.62 5.65 6.68
CA GLY A 47 -9.18 4.30 6.56
C GLY A 47 -8.14 3.17 6.49
N VAL A 48 -6.84 3.48 6.59
CA VAL A 48 -5.78 2.47 6.67
C VAL A 48 -5.51 2.14 8.14
N GLY A 49 -5.74 0.89 8.52
CA GLY A 49 -5.39 0.35 9.84
C GLY A 49 -3.87 0.32 10.05
N LYS A 50 -3.41 0.35 11.30
CA LYS A 50 -1.96 0.34 11.61
C LYS A 50 -1.31 -0.96 11.15
N GLU A 51 -2.02 -2.06 11.28
CA GLU A 51 -1.69 -3.41 10.83
C GLU A 51 -1.55 -3.50 9.30
N ASP A 52 -2.22 -2.61 8.56
CA ASP A 52 -2.24 -2.59 7.10
C ASP A 52 -1.23 -1.60 6.50
N VAL A 53 -0.38 -0.99 7.34
CA VAL A 53 0.73 -0.14 6.89
C VAL A 53 2.01 -0.96 6.79
N LYS A 54 2.68 -0.88 5.64
CA LYS A 54 4.02 -1.42 5.42
C LYS A 54 5.01 -0.31 5.13
N VAL A 55 6.15 -0.36 5.83
CA VAL A 55 7.27 0.57 5.64
C VAL A 55 8.51 -0.23 5.26
N LYS A 56 9.19 0.19 4.18
CA LYS A 56 10.44 -0.41 3.71
C LYS A 56 11.44 0.71 3.41
N VAL A 57 12.71 0.48 3.76
CA VAL A 57 13.83 1.31 3.30
C VAL A 57 14.71 0.44 2.42
N GLU A 58 14.88 0.83 1.16
CA GLU A 58 15.66 0.08 0.19
C GLU A 58 16.27 1.03 -0.83
N ASP A 59 17.56 0.84 -1.14
CA ASP A 59 18.31 1.65 -2.11
C ASP A 59 18.23 3.17 -1.86
N GLY A 60 18.16 3.58 -0.59
CA GLY A 60 18.02 4.98 -0.19
C GLY A 60 16.60 5.55 -0.31
N ASN A 61 15.61 4.72 -0.64
CA ASN A 61 14.20 5.12 -0.76
C ASN A 61 13.40 4.64 0.45
N LEU A 62 12.58 5.52 1.03
CA LEU A 62 11.53 5.15 1.97
C LEU A 62 10.25 4.86 1.18
N ILE A 63 9.74 3.65 1.32
CA ILE A 63 8.49 3.20 0.71
C ILE A 63 7.47 3.00 1.83
N ILE A 64 6.37 3.75 1.76
CA ILE A 64 5.22 3.63 2.67
C ILE A 64 4.03 3.18 1.83
N MET A 65 3.45 2.03 2.16
CA MET A 65 2.28 1.49 1.51
C MET A 65 1.21 1.18 2.55
N GLY A 66 -0.05 1.40 2.19
CA GLY A 66 -1.20 1.11 3.02
C GLY A 66 -2.32 0.51 2.20
N ARG A 67 -3.15 -0.33 2.81
CA ARG A 67 -4.36 -0.87 2.18
C ARG A 67 -5.57 -0.53 3.04
N ILE A 68 -6.64 -0.07 2.41
CA ILE A 68 -7.93 0.14 3.09
C ILE A 68 -8.66 -1.20 3.08
N ASN A 69 -9.02 -1.70 4.26
CA ASN A 69 -9.82 -2.91 4.40
C ASN A 69 -11.30 -2.57 4.60
N TYR A 70 -12.06 -2.49 3.51
CA TYR A 70 -13.48 -2.15 3.54
C TYR A 70 -14.38 -3.19 4.23
N MET A 71 -13.86 -4.37 4.57
CA MET A 71 -14.64 -5.41 5.26
C MET A 71 -14.65 -5.25 6.78
N GLU A 72 -13.74 -4.47 7.36
CA GLU A 72 -13.67 -4.26 8.81
C GLU A 72 -14.60 -3.13 9.29
N GLU A 73 -15.16 -2.36 8.35
CA GLU A 73 -16.09 -1.25 8.59
C GLU A 73 -17.59 -1.61 8.39
N MET A 74 -17.92 -2.88 8.10
CA MET A 74 -19.31 -3.41 8.01
C MET A 74 -19.64 -4.37 9.15
#